data_AF-A0AAJ1IG19-F1
#
_entry.id   AF-A0AAJ1IG19-F1
#
_cell.length_a   1.000
_cell.length_b   1.000
_cell.length_c   1.000
_cell.angle_alpha   90.00
_cell.angle_beta   90.00
_cell.angle_gamma   90.00
#
_symmetry.space_group_name_H-M   'P 1'
#
loop_
_entity.id
_entity.type
_entity.pdbx_description
1 polymer ?
#
loop_
_entity_poly.entity_id
_entity_poly.type
_entity_poly.pdbx_seq_one_letter_code
_entity_poly.pdbx_strand_id
1 'polypeptide(L)'
;MIINESDKQKATAFIQRLMANPALKSFSLLQREEQIIQFLTVNSRQLYPTLSSQAFFPGKSWDSICAILVSVLYELTDNEVLPDIRLLINRLDFTFFTFLRPSNLDEGQAKQVVMDFLQKMLANEQARRIFTGSLAAVNYNIVKKYTAEIYRRKKYIHFELLKVEKLKMGEREVENMINLVMLLKPMIYLFSQQANVMKNTANGNIFPCSFTETLAKNLSAKAQAVPPQVFSSSMNANASFADNSKLEASARLGNVFSAMCRNYKPDTKKDRGADTAMKSWINVARKNYKFYGYDIKMLDELYNIAADNGW
;
A
#
# COMPACT_ATOMS: atom_id res chain seq x y z
N MET A 1 18.10 -19.56 -4.70
CA MET A 1 17.77 -20.99 -4.66
C MET A 1 17.53 -21.43 -6.09
N ILE A 2 18.26 -22.42 -6.60
CA ILE A 2 18.01 -22.95 -7.94
C ILE A 2 16.84 -23.94 -7.80
N ILE A 3 15.65 -23.52 -8.25
CA ILE A 3 14.47 -24.38 -8.29
C ILE A 3 14.59 -25.23 -9.56
N ASN A 4 14.54 -26.55 -9.44
CA ASN A 4 14.56 -27.40 -10.63
C ASN A 4 13.24 -27.22 -11.41
N GLU A 5 13.27 -27.45 -12.72
CA GLU A 5 12.13 -27.17 -13.60
C GLU A 5 10.90 -28.03 -13.26
N SER A 6 11.11 -29.29 -12.87
CA SER A 6 10.04 -30.20 -12.44
C SER A 6 9.30 -29.68 -11.21
N ASP A 7 10.02 -29.23 -10.18
CA ASP A 7 9.45 -28.67 -8.95
C ASP A 7 8.68 -27.39 -9.25
N LYS A 8 9.21 -26.56 -10.15
CA LYS A 8 8.53 -25.33 -10.60
C LYS A 8 7.20 -25.64 -11.29
N GLN A 9 7.16 -26.63 -12.18
CA GLN A 9 5.93 -27.03 -12.87
C GLN A 9 4.87 -27.57 -11.90
N LYS A 10 5.27 -28.42 -10.96
CA LYS A 10 4.36 -28.96 -9.92
C LYS A 10 3.81 -27.85 -9.03
N ALA A 11 4.68 -26.95 -8.57
CA ALA A 11 4.28 -25.79 -7.79
C ALA A 11 3.33 -24.87 -8.56
N THR A 12 3.59 -24.65 -9.87
CA THR A 12 2.73 -23.82 -10.73
C THR A 12 1.33 -24.39 -10.83
N ALA A 13 1.20 -25.68 -11.13
CA ALA A 13 -0.11 -26.33 -11.21
C ALA A 13 -0.87 -26.26 -9.87
N PHE A 14 -0.18 -26.45 -8.75
CA PHE A 14 -0.78 -26.35 -7.42
C PHE A 14 -1.27 -24.93 -7.11
N ILE A 15 -0.42 -23.91 -7.32
CA ILE A 15 -0.77 -22.51 -7.04
C ILE A 15 -1.88 -22.02 -7.97
N GLN A 16 -1.84 -22.34 -9.26
CA GLN A 16 -2.91 -21.97 -10.19
C GLN A 16 -4.27 -22.52 -9.74
N ARG A 17 -4.30 -23.76 -9.22
CA ARG A 17 -5.53 -24.34 -8.66
C ARG A 17 -6.02 -23.58 -7.42
N LEU A 18 -5.11 -23.14 -6.55
CA LEU A 18 -5.47 -22.30 -5.40
C LEU A 18 -6.00 -20.93 -5.83
N MET A 19 -5.35 -20.29 -6.81
CA MET A 19 -5.75 -19.00 -7.37
C MET A 19 -7.13 -19.05 -8.06
N ALA A 20 -7.47 -20.19 -8.65
CA ALA A 20 -8.76 -20.44 -9.28
C ALA A 20 -9.90 -20.74 -8.28
N ASN A 21 -9.63 -20.76 -6.97
CA ASN A 21 -10.65 -21.04 -5.97
C ASN A 21 -11.77 -19.98 -6.00
N PRO A 22 -13.05 -20.36 -6.19
CA PRO A 22 -14.17 -19.42 -6.24
C PRO A 22 -14.30 -18.54 -4.99
N ALA A 23 -13.90 -19.03 -3.81
CA ALA A 23 -13.91 -18.25 -2.57
C ALA A 23 -13.01 -17.01 -2.66
N LEU A 24 -11.99 -17.05 -3.52
CA LEU A 24 -11.04 -15.97 -3.70
C LEU A 24 -11.46 -14.92 -4.75
N LYS A 25 -12.55 -15.16 -5.49
CA LYS A 25 -12.95 -14.34 -6.66
C LYS A 25 -13.16 -12.86 -6.32
N SER A 26 -13.69 -12.57 -5.12
CA SER A 26 -13.97 -11.20 -4.66
C SER A 26 -12.75 -10.41 -4.19
N PHE A 27 -11.59 -11.06 -4.09
CA PHE A 27 -10.35 -10.42 -3.67
C PHE A 27 -9.56 -9.92 -4.88
N SER A 28 -8.84 -8.81 -4.69
CA SER A 28 -7.80 -8.36 -5.62
C SER A 28 -6.66 -9.35 -5.66
N LEU A 29 -5.82 -9.28 -6.70
CA LEU A 29 -4.76 -10.26 -6.91
C LEU A 29 -3.79 -10.36 -5.72
N LEU A 30 -3.35 -9.23 -5.16
CA LEU A 30 -2.49 -9.19 -3.97
C LEU A 30 -3.21 -9.66 -2.69
N GLN A 31 -4.52 -9.45 -2.57
CA GLN A 31 -5.29 -10.03 -1.47
C GLN A 31 -5.37 -11.56 -1.59
N ARG A 32 -5.56 -12.10 -2.81
CA ARG A 32 -5.57 -13.56 -3.05
C ARG A 32 -4.23 -14.17 -2.67
N GLU A 33 -3.15 -13.51 -3.07
CA GLU A 33 -1.79 -13.89 -2.69
C GLU A 33 -1.63 -14.01 -1.16
N GLU A 34 -2.03 -12.97 -0.41
CA GLU A 34 -1.99 -12.98 1.05
C GLU A 34 -2.81 -14.14 1.65
N GLN A 35 -4.01 -14.39 1.12
CA GLN A 35 -4.85 -15.51 1.57
C GLN A 35 -4.20 -16.87 1.29
N ILE A 36 -3.52 -17.04 0.15
CA ILE A 36 -2.81 -18.29 -0.17
C ILE A 36 -1.62 -18.49 0.75
N ILE A 37 -0.81 -17.46 0.99
CA ILE A 37 0.32 -17.54 1.93
C ILE A 37 -0.18 -17.91 3.34
N GLN A 38 -1.26 -17.28 3.78
CA GLN A 38 -1.88 -17.61 5.06
C GLN A 38 -2.39 -19.06 5.09
N PHE A 39 -3.05 -19.51 4.02
CA PHE A 39 -3.52 -20.89 3.89
C PHE A 39 -2.37 -21.90 4.00
N LEU A 40 -1.26 -21.68 3.28
CA LEU A 40 -0.07 -22.53 3.36
C LEU A 40 0.49 -22.59 4.79
N THR A 41 0.58 -21.44 5.45
CA THR A 41 1.10 -21.33 6.82
C THR A 41 0.22 -22.09 7.82
N VAL A 42 -1.09 -21.84 7.82
CA VAL A 42 -2.05 -22.41 8.77
C VAL A 42 -2.20 -23.92 8.57
N ASN A 43 -2.17 -24.39 7.31
CA ASN A 43 -2.41 -25.79 6.98
C ASN A 43 -1.12 -26.61 6.77
N SER A 44 0.04 -26.07 7.15
CA SER A 44 1.35 -26.70 6.96
C SER A 44 1.41 -28.16 7.41
N ARG A 45 0.89 -28.48 8.61
CA ARG A 45 0.86 -29.85 9.15
C ARG A 45 0.03 -30.83 8.31
N GLN A 46 -1.04 -30.35 7.67
CA GLN A 46 -1.93 -31.18 6.84
C GLN A 46 -1.38 -31.33 5.42
N LEU A 47 -0.77 -30.25 4.89
CA LEU A 47 -0.22 -30.23 3.54
C LEU A 47 1.10 -31.00 3.44
N TYR A 48 1.95 -30.95 4.47
CA TYR A 48 3.31 -31.48 4.42
C TYR A 48 3.40 -32.98 4.07
N PRO A 49 2.63 -33.92 4.66
CA PRO A 49 2.71 -35.33 4.31
C PRO A 49 2.40 -35.62 2.83
N THR A 50 1.49 -34.84 2.24
CA THR A 50 1.12 -34.99 0.82
C THR A 50 2.19 -34.37 -0.08
N LEU A 51 2.65 -33.16 0.25
CA LEU A 51 3.58 -32.41 -0.58
C LEU A 51 5.02 -32.94 -0.50
N SER A 52 5.43 -33.59 0.59
CA SER A 52 6.75 -34.22 0.72
C SER A 52 6.83 -35.63 0.11
N SER A 53 5.72 -36.15 -0.43
CA SER A 53 5.66 -37.47 -1.07
C SER A 53 6.46 -37.53 -2.39
N GLN A 54 6.76 -38.75 -2.84
CA GLN A 54 7.50 -39.00 -4.09
C GLN A 54 6.84 -38.39 -5.33
N ALA A 55 5.52 -38.27 -5.32
CA ALA A 55 4.77 -37.67 -6.43
C ALA A 55 4.97 -36.15 -6.54
N PHE A 56 5.24 -35.46 -5.42
CA PHE A 56 5.36 -34.01 -5.34
C PHE A 56 6.81 -33.59 -5.16
N PHE A 57 7.23 -33.29 -3.93
CA PHE A 57 8.55 -32.76 -3.60
C PHE A 57 9.34 -33.75 -2.72
N PRO A 58 9.89 -34.82 -3.32
CA PRO A 58 10.57 -35.87 -2.56
C PRO A 58 11.76 -35.33 -1.76
N GLY A 59 11.81 -35.67 -0.48
CA GLY A 59 12.95 -35.39 0.41
C GLY A 59 13.13 -33.92 0.79
N LYS A 60 12.20 -33.02 0.43
CA LYS A 60 12.27 -31.60 0.81
C LYS A 60 11.61 -31.33 2.15
N SER A 61 12.21 -30.43 2.93
CA SER A 61 11.58 -29.88 4.14
C SER A 61 10.39 -28.99 3.79
N TRP A 62 9.49 -28.79 4.75
CA TRP A 62 8.36 -27.87 4.60
C TRP A 62 8.81 -26.46 4.20
N ASP A 63 9.86 -25.91 4.83
CA ASP A 63 10.36 -24.57 4.51
C ASP A 63 10.84 -24.47 3.06
N SER A 64 11.48 -25.52 2.56
CA SER A 64 11.92 -25.59 1.16
C SER A 64 10.73 -25.65 0.20
N ILE A 65 9.72 -26.46 0.53
CA ILE A 65 8.48 -26.57 -0.26
C ILE A 65 7.74 -25.22 -0.27
N CYS A 66 7.57 -24.61 0.90
CA CYS A 66 6.90 -23.33 1.06
C CYS A 66 7.62 -22.23 0.28
N ALA A 67 8.96 -22.17 0.35
CA ALA A 67 9.75 -21.22 -0.42
C ALA A 67 9.55 -21.38 -1.95
N ILE A 68 9.49 -22.62 -2.45
CA ILE A 68 9.20 -22.88 -3.87
C ILE A 68 7.78 -22.40 -4.22
N LEU A 69 6.78 -22.75 -3.41
CA LEU A 69 5.38 -22.39 -3.66
C LEU A 69 5.17 -20.87 -3.62
N VAL A 70 5.76 -20.17 -2.66
CA VAL A 70 5.68 -18.71 -2.54
C VAL A 70 6.42 -18.04 -3.70
N SER A 71 7.58 -18.55 -4.10
CA SER A 71 8.32 -18.01 -5.26
C SER A 71 7.48 -18.11 -6.55
N VAL A 72 6.81 -19.24 -6.77
CA VAL A 72 5.95 -19.43 -7.94
C VAL A 72 4.69 -18.56 -7.85
N LEU A 73 4.12 -18.42 -6.66
CA LEU A 73 2.99 -17.53 -6.44
C LEU A 73 3.35 -16.08 -6.80
N TYR A 74 4.51 -15.58 -6.35
CA TYR A 74 4.98 -14.24 -6.71
C TYR A 74 5.23 -14.06 -8.21
N GLU A 75 5.82 -15.06 -8.88
CA GLU A 75 6.01 -15.02 -10.33
C GLU A 75 4.68 -14.91 -11.08
N LEU A 76 3.68 -15.70 -10.67
CA LEU A 76 2.35 -15.66 -11.28
C LEU A 76 1.65 -14.33 -11.03
N THR A 77 1.70 -13.79 -9.81
CA THR A 77 1.06 -12.51 -9.49
C THR A 77 1.79 -11.34 -10.14
N ASP A 78 3.11 -11.37 -10.24
CA ASP A 78 3.91 -10.29 -10.85
C ASP A 78 3.64 -10.13 -12.35
N ASN A 79 3.37 -11.23 -13.04
CA ASN A 79 3.00 -11.21 -14.46
C ASN A 79 1.73 -10.40 -14.76
N GLU A 80 0.86 -10.21 -13.77
CA GLU A 80 -0.36 -9.41 -13.90
C GLU A 80 -0.22 -8.05 -13.18
N VAL A 81 0.31 -8.03 -11.95
CA VAL A 81 0.41 -6.81 -11.13
C VAL A 81 1.40 -5.79 -11.70
N LEU A 82 2.57 -6.21 -12.20
CA LEU A 82 3.60 -5.26 -12.65
C LEU A 82 3.19 -4.49 -13.92
N PRO A 83 2.57 -5.12 -14.94
CA PRO A 83 1.99 -4.37 -16.06
C PRO A 83 0.94 -3.35 -15.61
N ASP A 84 0.04 -3.72 -14.69
CA ASP A 84 -1.00 -2.83 -14.17
C ASP A 84 -0.42 -1.62 -13.44
N ILE A 85 0.60 -1.84 -12.59
CA ILE A 85 1.32 -0.76 -11.91
C ILE A 85 2.00 0.16 -12.93
N ARG A 86 2.62 -0.40 -13.98
CA ARG A 86 3.26 0.40 -15.03
C ARG A 86 2.25 1.29 -15.74
N LEU A 87 1.08 0.75 -16.09
CA LEU A 87 0.00 1.54 -16.68
C LEU A 87 -0.48 2.64 -15.74
N LEU A 88 -0.60 2.33 -14.45
CA LEU A 88 -0.98 3.28 -13.41
C LEU A 88 0.04 4.42 -13.30
N ILE A 89 1.34 4.13 -13.17
CA ILE A 89 2.38 5.16 -13.09
C ILE A 89 2.43 6.01 -14.36
N ASN A 90 2.22 5.41 -15.53
CA ASN A 90 2.16 6.17 -16.78
C ASN A 90 0.96 7.13 -16.82
N ARG A 91 -0.17 6.75 -16.22
CA ARG A 91 -1.38 7.59 -16.12
C ARG A 91 -1.27 8.69 -15.05
N LEU A 92 -0.48 8.48 -14.00
CA LEU A 92 -0.24 9.52 -13.01
C LEU A 92 0.48 10.70 -13.67
N ASP A 93 0.00 11.88 -13.33
CA ASP A 93 0.47 13.15 -13.86
C ASP A 93 1.46 13.75 -12.86
N PHE A 94 2.73 13.87 -13.27
CA PHE A 94 3.83 14.29 -12.40
C PHE A 94 4.05 15.81 -12.44
N THR A 95 3.17 16.58 -13.08
CA THR A 95 3.26 18.06 -13.12
C THR A 95 3.36 18.70 -11.73
N PHE A 96 2.81 18.07 -10.70
CA PHE A 96 2.93 18.52 -9.30
C PHE A 96 4.40 18.62 -8.82
N PHE A 97 5.34 17.90 -9.42
CA PHE A 97 6.76 18.00 -9.09
C PHE A 97 7.32 19.40 -9.33
N THR A 98 6.81 20.13 -10.33
CA THR A 98 7.25 21.51 -10.62
C THR A 98 6.91 22.48 -9.48
N PHE A 99 5.87 22.19 -8.71
CA PHE A 99 5.49 22.95 -7.52
C PHE A 99 6.35 22.60 -6.30
N LEU A 100 6.91 21.39 -6.24
CA LEU A 100 7.77 20.93 -5.14
C LEU A 100 9.24 21.28 -5.35
N ARG A 101 9.68 21.33 -6.62
CA ARG A 101 11.03 21.71 -7.01
C ARG A 101 10.97 22.48 -8.35
N PRO A 102 11.32 23.78 -8.36
CA PRO A 102 11.46 24.54 -9.59
C PRO A 102 12.74 24.11 -10.31
N SER A 103 12.68 23.01 -11.05
CA SER A 103 13.74 22.53 -11.93
C SER A 103 13.12 21.89 -13.17
N ASN A 104 13.85 21.89 -14.28
CA ASN A 104 13.46 21.15 -15.49
C ASN A 104 13.33 19.67 -15.14
N LEU A 105 12.09 19.18 -15.05
CA LEU A 105 11.81 17.81 -14.73
C LEU A 105 11.79 16.98 -16.01
N ASP A 106 12.60 15.93 -16.04
CA ASP A 106 12.37 14.82 -16.94
C ASP A 106 11.34 13.88 -16.29
N GLU A 107 10.07 14.04 -16.67
CA GLU A 107 8.97 13.21 -16.18
C GLU A 107 9.18 11.73 -16.51
N GLY A 108 9.76 11.42 -17.67
CA GLY A 108 10.06 10.05 -18.09
C GLY A 108 11.07 9.40 -17.16
N GLN A 109 12.16 10.11 -16.86
CA GLN A 109 13.16 9.66 -15.88
C GLN A 109 12.55 9.47 -14.49
N ALA A 110 11.73 10.41 -14.03
CA ALA A 110 11.07 10.32 -12.72
C ALA A 110 10.14 9.09 -12.63
N LYS A 111 9.31 8.85 -13.65
CA LYS A 111 8.43 7.68 -13.74
C LYS A 111 9.23 6.38 -13.73
N GLN A 112 10.35 6.32 -14.46
CA GLN A 112 11.22 5.14 -14.46
C GLN A 112 11.83 4.88 -13.07
N VAL A 113 12.35 5.92 -12.41
CA VAL A 113 12.88 5.80 -11.03
C VAL A 113 11.82 5.31 -10.05
N VAL A 114 10.59 5.84 -10.15
CA VAL A 114 9.45 5.37 -9.33
C VAL A 114 9.14 3.91 -9.62
N MET A 115 9.10 3.49 -10.89
CA MET A 115 8.87 2.09 -11.26
C MET A 115 9.95 1.15 -10.73
N ASP A 116 11.22 1.54 -10.80
CA ASP A 116 12.33 0.73 -10.27
C ASP A 116 12.20 0.53 -8.75
N PHE A 117 11.78 1.57 -8.03
CA PHE A 117 11.50 1.45 -6.59
C PHE A 117 10.33 0.53 -6.31
N LEU A 118 9.22 0.65 -7.05
CA LEU A 118 8.05 -0.21 -6.87
C LEU A 118 8.39 -1.68 -7.14
N GLN A 119 9.14 -1.98 -8.19
CA GLN A 119 9.60 -3.34 -8.49
C GLN A 119 10.49 -3.91 -7.37
N LYS A 120 11.49 -3.14 -6.91
CA LYS A 120 12.36 -3.55 -5.80
C LYS A 120 11.57 -3.79 -4.51
N MET A 121 10.62 -2.90 -4.23
CA MET A 121 9.75 -2.99 -3.06
C MET A 121 8.87 -4.25 -3.11
N LEU A 122 8.27 -4.56 -4.25
CA LEU A 122 7.37 -5.71 -4.40
C LEU A 122 8.08 -7.06 -4.32
N ALA A 123 9.42 -7.10 -4.40
CA ALA A 123 10.20 -8.30 -4.08
C ALA A 123 10.22 -8.61 -2.57
N ASN A 124 9.81 -7.67 -1.72
CA ASN A 124 9.70 -7.87 -0.27
C ASN A 124 8.25 -8.21 0.12
N GLU A 125 8.06 -9.35 0.81
CA GLU A 125 6.75 -9.85 1.24
C GLU A 125 5.95 -8.82 2.05
N GLN A 126 6.58 -8.20 3.05
CA GLN A 126 5.89 -7.26 3.93
C GLN A 126 5.47 -5.99 3.17
N ALA A 127 6.35 -5.49 2.32
CA ALA A 127 6.04 -4.34 1.48
C ALA A 127 4.88 -4.65 0.51
N ARG A 128 4.91 -5.83 -0.13
CA ARG A 128 3.85 -6.31 -1.03
C ARG A 128 2.50 -6.40 -0.30
N ARG A 129 2.49 -6.96 0.90
CA ARG A 129 1.29 -7.04 1.75
C ARG A 129 0.67 -5.67 2.05
N ILE A 130 1.49 -4.68 2.41
CA ILE A 130 1.01 -3.32 2.69
C ILE A 130 0.58 -2.59 1.41
N PHE A 131 1.24 -2.87 0.28
CA PHE A 131 0.94 -2.25 -1.00
C PHE A 131 -0.48 -2.56 -1.51
N THR A 132 -1.09 -3.68 -1.10
CA THR A 132 -2.48 -4.03 -1.40
C THR A 132 -3.46 -2.87 -1.20
N GLY A 133 -3.37 -2.19 -0.06
CA GLY A 133 -4.27 -1.07 0.25
C GLY A 133 -4.00 0.17 -0.59
N SER A 134 -2.72 0.47 -0.84
CA SER A 134 -2.31 1.58 -1.72
C SER A 134 -2.80 1.37 -3.15
N LEU A 135 -2.60 0.17 -3.71
CA LEU A 135 -3.03 -0.17 -5.06
C LEU A 135 -4.55 -0.11 -5.20
N ALA A 136 -5.28 -0.66 -4.24
CA ALA A 136 -6.75 -0.61 -4.23
C ALA A 136 -7.28 0.83 -4.20
N ALA A 137 -6.68 1.70 -3.38
CA ALA A 137 -7.12 3.09 -3.27
C ALA A 137 -6.98 3.85 -4.60
N VAL A 138 -5.89 3.63 -5.34
CA VAL A 138 -5.68 4.28 -6.64
C VAL A 138 -6.63 3.69 -7.69
N ASN A 139 -6.74 2.35 -7.78
CA ASN A 139 -7.61 1.69 -8.76
C ASN A 139 -9.08 2.07 -8.60
N TYR A 140 -9.54 2.29 -7.36
CA TYR A 140 -10.91 2.71 -7.07
C TYR A 140 -11.07 4.23 -6.95
N ASN A 141 -10.06 5.02 -7.34
CA ASN A 141 -10.08 6.49 -7.32
C ASN A 141 -10.51 7.09 -5.98
N ILE A 142 -10.11 6.47 -4.87
CA ILE A 142 -10.51 6.88 -3.52
C ILE A 142 -9.93 8.24 -3.19
N VAL A 143 -8.66 8.47 -3.55
CA VAL A 143 -7.99 9.75 -3.31
C VAL A 143 -8.73 10.86 -4.06
N LYS A 144 -8.99 10.70 -5.36
CA LYS A 144 -9.78 11.66 -6.16
C LYS A 144 -11.10 12.04 -5.50
N LYS A 145 -11.84 11.00 -5.11
CA LYS A 145 -13.18 11.11 -4.54
C LYS A 145 -13.19 11.94 -3.24
N TYR A 146 -12.23 11.73 -2.34
CA TYR A 146 -12.13 12.51 -1.10
C TYR A 146 -11.48 13.88 -1.33
N THR A 147 -10.46 14.00 -2.17
CA THR A 147 -9.77 15.26 -2.44
C THR A 147 -10.70 16.30 -3.05
N ALA A 148 -11.60 15.90 -3.95
CA ALA A 148 -12.65 16.78 -4.49
C ALA A 148 -13.51 17.39 -3.38
N GLU A 149 -13.97 16.56 -2.44
CA GLU A 149 -14.79 17.02 -1.31
C GLU A 149 -13.99 17.89 -0.32
N ILE A 150 -12.71 17.58 -0.09
CA ILE A 150 -11.80 18.38 0.74
C ILE A 150 -11.65 19.79 0.16
N TYR A 151 -11.39 19.91 -1.15
CA TYR A 151 -11.24 21.19 -1.84
C TYR A 151 -12.55 21.97 -1.95
N ARG A 152 -13.69 21.28 -2.08
CA ARG A 152 -15.01 21.90 -2.05
C ARG A 152 -15.34 22.49 -0.68
N ARG A 153 -15.05 21.76 0.40
CA ARG A 153 -15.41 22.14 1.78
C ARG A 153 -14.44 23.15 2.40
N LYS A 154 -13.16 23.14 1.99
CA LYS A 154 -12.10 24.04 2.49
C LYS A 154 -11.97 24.06 4.03
N LYS A 155 -12.14 22.90 4.67
CA LYS A 155 -12.07 22.75 6.14
C LYS A 155 -10.65 22.39 6.59
N TYR A 156 -10.53 21.55 7.63
CA TYR A 156 -9.29 21.25 8.33
C TYR A 156 -8.25 20.65 7.39
N ILE A 157 -8.61 19.62 6.61
CA ILE A 157 -7.65 18.93 5.72
C ILE A 157 -7.12 19.87 4.64
N HIS A 158 -8.00 20.65 4.01
CA HIS A 158 -7.59 21.64 3.00
C HIS A 158 -6.66 22.72 3.61
N PHE A 159 -6.96 23.18 4.82
CA PHE A 159 -6.09 24.11 5.55
C PHE A 159 -4.71 23.49 5.84
N GLU A 160 -4.66 22.25 6.31
CA GLU A 160 -3.41 21.54 6.57
C GLU A 160 -2.56 21.38 5.30
N LEU A 161 -3.16 20.97 4.18
CA LEU A 161 -2.47 20.86 2.89
C LEU A 161 -1.93 22.21 2.41
N LEU A 162 -2.78 23.24 2.37
CA LEU A 162 -2.45 24.53 1.75
C LEU A 162 -1.61 25.44 2.65
N LYS A 163 -1.85 25.45 3.96
CA LYS A 163 -1.27 26.43 4.88
C LYS A 163 -0.18 25.85 5.77
N VAL A 164 -0.35 24.61 6.25
CA VAL A 164 0.62 23.96 7.14
C VAL A 164 1.73 23.30 6.33
N GLU A 165 1.37 22.41 5.40
CA GLU A 165 2.30 21.76 4.48
C GLU A 165 2.72 22.68 3.31
N LYS A 166 1.98 23.77 3.09
CA LYS A 166 2.27 24.81 2.09
C LYS A 166 2.26 24.30 0.64
N LEU A 167 1.40 23.33 0.35
CA LEU A 167 1.18 22.82 -1.00
C LEU A 167 0.39 23.85 -1.82
N LYS A 168 1.09 24.68 -2.60
CA LYS A 168 0.50 25.70 -3.48
C LYS A 168 0.06 25.11 -4.83
N MET A 169 -0.65 23.99 -4.79
CA MET A 169 -1.06 23.25 -5.99
C MET A 169 -2.57 23.00 -6.00
N GLY A 170 -3.11 22.71 -7.18
CA GLY A 170 -4.54 22.46 -7.36
C GLY A 170 -4.98 21.08 -6.84
N GLU A 171 -6.28 20.83 -6.93
CA GLU A 171 -6.91 19.58 -6.49
C GLU A 171 -6.27 18.35 -7.15
N ARG A 172 -6.08 18.42 -8.47
CA ARG A 172 -5.52 17.33 -9.28
C ARG A 172 -4.06 17.07 -8.92
N GLU A 173 -3.26 18.10 -8.71
CA GLU A 173 -1.86 17.95 -8.32
C GLU A 173 -1.72 17.32 -6.93
N VAL A 174 -2.56 17.73 -5.96
CA VAL A 174 -2.61 17.11 -4.63
C VAL A 174 -3.06 15.65 -4.70
N GLU A 175 -4.08 15.35 -5.52
CA GLU A 175 -4.51 13.97 -5.77
C GLU A 175 -3.35 13.09 -6.25
N ASN A 176 -2.63 13.54 -7.29
CA ASN A 176 -1.50 12.80 -7.84
C ASN A 176 -0.35 12.65 -6.83
N MET A 177 -0.07 13.70 -6.04
CA MET A 177 0.92 13.64 -4.97
C MET A 177 0.55 12.59 -3.92
N ILE A 178 -0.70 12.59 -3.42
CA ILE A 178 -1.15 11.61 -2.42
C ILE A 178 -1.13 10.20 -3.00
N ASN A 179 -1.57 10.00 -4.25
CA ASN A 179 -1.47 8.71 -4.93
C ASN A 179 -0.01 8.20 -4.95
N LEU A 180 0.94 9.04 -5.35
CA LEU A 180 2.35 8.62 -5.39
C LEU A 180 2.90 8.34 -3.99
N VAL A 181 2.58 9.19 -3.00
CA VAL A 181 2.95 8.99 -1.59
C VAL A 181 2.48 7.64 -1.07
N MET A 182 1.23 7.26 -1.39
CA MET A 182 0.67 5.97 -1.01
C MET A 182 1.37 4.79 -1.66
N LEU A 183 1.70 4.90 -2.95
CA LEU A 183 2.36 3.82 -3.68
C LEU A 183 3.78 3.58 -3.18
N LEU A 184 4.48 4.64 -2.78
CA LEU A 184 5.85 4.58 -2.27
C LEU A 184 5.94 4.33 -0.76
N LYS A 185 4.85 4.49 0.00
CA LYS A 185 4.77 4.23 1.44
C LYS A 185 5.41 2.89 1.87
N PRO A 186 5.17 1.75 1.19
CA PRO A 186 5.70 0.46 1.66
C PRO A 186 7.20 0.28 1.42
N MET A 187 7.91 1.21 0.76
CA MET A 187 9.36 1.10 0.56
C MET A 187 10.14 1.05 1.88
N ILE A 188 9.56 1.57 2.97
CA ILE A 188 10.18 1.51 4.30
C ILE A 188 10.56 0.08 4.72
N TYR A 189 9.83 -0.93 4.25
CA TYR A 189 10.06 -2.34 4.58
C TYR A 189 11.32 -2.93 3.92
N LEU A 190 11.88 -2.27 2.90
CA LEU A 190 13.20 -2.62 2.39
C LEU A 190 14.31 -2.33 3.41
N PHE A 191 14.04 -1.47 4.39
CA PHE A 191 15.00 -0.99 5.39
C PHE A 191 14.57 -1.35 6.81
N SER A 192 13.43 -2.02 7.01
CA SER A 192 12.86 -2.24 8.34
C SER A 192 13.69 -3.16 9.24
N GLN A 193 14.58 -3.98 8.67
CA GLN A 193 15.53 -4.78 9.47
C GLN A 193 16.48 -3.90 10.30
N GLN A 194 16.66 -2.64 9.92
CA GLN A 194 17.52 -1.66 10.60
C GLN A 194 16.74 -0.83 11.63
N ALA A 195 15.43 -1.04 11.77
CA ALA A 195 14.55 -0.19 12.55
C ALA A 195 13.93 -0.93 13.74
N ASN A 196 13.85 -0.23 14.87
CA ASN A 196 12.99 -0.64 15.98
C ASN A 196 11.55 -0.26 15.64
N VAL A 197 10.74 -1.25 15.27
CA VAL A 197 9.29 -1.06 15.05
C VAL A 197 8.64 -0.66 16.36
N MET A 198 7.97 0.50 16.39
CA MET A 198 7.30 0.97 17.61
C MET A 198 6.04 0.16 17.90
N LYS A 199 5.24 -0.06 16.86
CA LYS A 199 4.00 -0.84 16.94
C LYS A 199 3.78 -1.60 15.65
N ASN A 200 3.33 -2.84 15.77
CA ASN A 200 2.83 -3.63 14.64
C ASN A 200 1.31 -3.54 14.65
N THR A 201 0.72 -3.08 13.55
CA THR A 201 -0.74 -2.98 13.38
C THR A 201 -1.18 -3.82 12.19
N ALA A 202 -2.46 -4.17 12.14
CA ALA A 202 -3.04 -4.85 10.99
C ALA A 202 -2.85 -4.08 9.67
N ASN A 203 -2.65 -2.76 9.73
CA ASN A 203 -2.51 -1.87 8.57
C ASN A 203 -1.04 -1.56 8.24
N GLY A 204 -0.08 -2.17 8.96
CA GLY A 204 1.35 -1.90 8.82
C GLY A 204 2.01 -1.52 10.14
N ASN A 205 3.32 -1.34 10.07
CA ASN A 205 4.15 -1.00 11.20
C ASN A 205 4.22 0.52 11.36
N ILE A 206 4.20 0.98 12.60
CA ILE A 206 4.50 2.36 12.96
C ILE A 206 5.98 2.43 13.30
N PHE A 207 6.68 3.33 12.64
CA PHE A 207 8.11 3.57 12.82
C PHE A 207 8.38 4.91 13.50
N PRO A 208 9.52 5.06 14.20
CA PRO A 208 9.94 6.34 14.75
C PRO A 208 10.14 7.40 13.65
N CYS A 209 9.75 8.65 13.92
CA CYS A 209 9.92 9.75 12.95
C CYS A 209 11.39 9.98 12.57
N SER A 210 12.32 9.83 13.52
CA SER A 210 13.75 9.96 13.24
C SER A 210 14.25 8.96 12.19
N PHE A 211 13.69 7.75 12.20
CA PHE A 211 14.01 6.72 11.20
C PHE A 211 13.41 7.07 9.84
N THR A 212 12.14 7.48 9.79
CA THR A 212 11.47 7.84 8.52
C THR A 212 12.13 9.04 7.85
N GLU A 213 12.49 10.08 8.63
CA GLU A 213 13.20 11.27 8.14
C GLU A 213 14.61 10.94 7.62
N THR A 214 15.36 10.10 8.34
CA THR A 214 16.70 9.68 7.90
C THR A 214 16.63 8.90 6.59
N LEU A 215 15.67 7.98 6.49
CA LEU A 215 15.46 7.20 5.28
C LEU A 215 15.03 8.09 4.11
N ALA A 216 14.10 9.02 4.33
CA ALA A 216 13.66 9.97 3.31
C ALA A 216 14.83 10.80 2.75
N LYS A 217 15.71 11.31 3.63
CA LYS A 217 16.94 12.03 3.23
C LYS A 217 17.85 11.15 2.36
N ASN A 218 18.09 9.90 2.78
CA ASN A 218 18.94 8.95 2.06
C ASN A 218 18.37 8.59 0.67
N LEU A 219 17.06 8.39 0.57
CA LEU A 219 16.39 8.10 -0.71
C LEU A 219 16.43 9.31 -1.65
N SER A 220 16.16 10.51 -1.11
CA SER A 220 16.21 11.76 -1.88
C SER A 220 17.59 12.03 -2.48
N ALA A 221 18.66 11.71 -1.74
CA ALA A 221 20.03 11.84 -2.24
C ALA A 221 20.33 10.88 -3.41
N LYS A 222 19.76 9.68 -3.38
CA LYS A 222 19.97 8.63 -4.40
C LYS A 222 19.09 8.81 -5.64
N ALA A 223 17.92 9.43 -5.50
CA ALA A 223 16.91 9.54 -6.55
C ALA A 223 16.52 10.99 -6.81
N GLN A 224 17.47 11.77 -7.34
CA GLN A 224 17.32 13.21 -7.55
C GLN A 224 16.19 13.61 -8.53
N ALA A 225 15.73 12.67 -9.36
CA ALA A 225 14.59 12.86 -10.27
C ALA A 225 13.25 12.97 -9.54
N VAL A 226 13.17 12.54 -8.27
CA VAL A 226 11.95 12.60 -7.45
C VAL A 226 12.14 13.67 -6.36
N PRO A 227 11.21 14.63 -6.19
CA PRO A 227 11.31 15.66 -5.17
C PRO A 227 11.44 15.07 -3.75
N PRO A 228 12.32 15.60 -2.90
CA PRO A 228 12.52 15.10 -1.55
C PRO A 228 11.25 15.02 -0.71
N GLN A 229 10.31 15.94 -0.93
CA GLN A 229 9.02 15.99 -0.24
C GLN A 229 8.18 14.74 -0.50
N VAL A 230 8.25 14.16 -1.70
CA VAL A 230 7.56 12.89 -2.01
C VAL A 230 8.10 11.78 -1.12
N PHE A 231 9.43 11.65 -0.98
CA PHE A 231 10.02 10.64 -0.09
C PHE A 231 9.74 10.93 1.38
N SER A 232 9.82 12.20 1.81
CA SER A 232 9.46 12.60 3.18
C SER A 232 8.04 12.14 3.51
N SER A 233 7.05 12.56 2.71
CA SER A 233 5.66 12.21 2.94
C SER A 233 5.39 10.71 2.83
N SER A 234 6.05 10.01 1.90
CA SER A 234 5.92 8.55 1.75
C SER A 234 6.43 7.81 2.98
N MET A 235 7.60 8.17 3.51
CA MET A 235 8.16 7.50 4.67
C MET A 235 7.40 7.87 5.94
N ASN A 236 7.06 9.16 6.10
CA ASN A 236 6.28 9.69 7.22
C ASN A 236 4.84 9.17 7.26
N ALA A 237 4.30 8.65 6.15
CA ALA A 237 3.03 7.93 6.16
C ALA A 237 3.07 6.63 7.00
N ASN A 238 4.25 6.19 7.44
CA ASN A 238 4.43 5.08 8.39
C ASN A 238 4.79 5.55 9.81
N ALA A 239 4.75 6.85 10.08
CA ALA A 239 4.95 7.43 11.40
C ALA A 239 3.61 7.73 12.09
N SER A 240 3.65 7.92 13.40
CA SER A 240 2.48 8.21 14.23
C SER A 240 2.34 9.71 14.46
N PHE A 241 1.17 10.26 14.12
CA PHE A 241 0.84 11.66 14.37
C PHE A 241 0.71 11.98 15.85
N ALA A 242 0.36 10.99 16.67
CA ALA A 242 0.32 11.15 18.12
C ALA A 242 1.71 11.44 18.71
N ASP A 243 2.76 10.90 18.07
CA ASP A 243 4.15 11.10 18.50
C ASP A 243 4.79 12.32 17.82
N ASN A 244 4.30 12.72 16.64
CA ASN A 244 4.74 13.91 15.92
C ASN A 244 3.55 14.63 15.26
N SER A 245 3.10 15.73 15.87
CA SER A 245 2.02 16.55 15.34
C SER A 245 2.40 17.40 14.11
N LYS A 246 3.66 17.33 13.66
CA LYS A 246 4.16 18.07 12.49
C LYS A 246 4.21 17.23 11.21
N LEU A 247 3.68 16.00 11.22
CA LEU A 247 3.64 15.17 10.01
C LEU A 247 2.82 15.85 8.91
N GLU A 248 3.31 15.70 7.68
CA GLU A 248 2.69 16.24 6.49
C GLU A 248 1.25 15.73 6.34
N ALA A 249 0.35 16.58 5.84
CA ALA A 249 -1.04 16.21 5.62
C ALA A 249 -1.16 15.16 4.51
N SER A 250 -0.33 15.27 3.47
CA SER A 250 -0.20 14.27 2.41
C SER A 250 0.20 12.89 2.94
N ALA A 251 1.15 12.84 3.89
CA ALA A 251 1.56 11.61 4.57
C ALA A 251 0.42 10.99 5.39
N ARG A 252 -0.27 11.82 6.19
CA ARG A 252 -1.42 11.40 7.01
C ARG A 252 -2.56 10.85 6.15
N LEU A 253 -2.93 11.54 5.08
CA LEU A 253 -3.95 11.09 4.13
C LEU A 253 -3.54 9.79 3.44
N GLY A 254 -2.30 9.70 2.97
CA GLY A 254 -1.79 8.49 2.36
C GLY A 254 -1.83 7.29 3.31
N ASN A 255 -1.54 7.49 4.59
CA ASN A 255 -1.67 6.45 5.60
C ASN A 255 -3.13 5.99 5.78
N VAL A 256 -4.06 6.95 5.94
CA VAL A 256 -5.49 6.64 6.14
C VAL A 256 -6.08 5.94 4.92
N PHE A 257 -5.87 6.45 3.72
CA PHE A 257 -6.45 5.87 2.50
C PHE A 257 -5.87 4.49 2.17
N SER A 258 -4.55 4.29 2.33
CA SER A 258 -3.96 2.95 2.14
C SER A 258 -4.53 1.94 3.14
N ALA A 259 -4.66 2.31 4.41
CA ALA A 259 -5.22 1.45 5.44
C ALA A 259 -6.70 1.13 5.21
N MET A 260 -7.51 2.14 4.86
CA MET A 260 -8.93 2.00 4.58
C MET A 260 -9.19 1.07 3.39
N CYS A 261 -8.38 1.17 2.35
CA CYS A 261 -8.61 0.45 1.10
C CYS A 261 -8.07 -0.98 1.10
N ARG A 262 -7.37 -1.40 2.16
CA ARG A 262 -6.78 -2.74 2.24
C ARG A 262 -7.79 -3.87 2.08
N ASN A 263 -9.00 -3.70 2.63
CA ASN A 263 -10.09 -4.68 2.56
C ASN A 263 -11.33 -4.13 1.83
N TYR A 264 -11.15 -3.05 1.07
CA TYR A 264 -12.28 -2.38 0.41
C TYR A 264 -12.80 -3.21 -0.77
N LYS A 265 -14.12 -3.40 -0.80
CA LYS A 265 -14.85 -4.13 -1.84
C LYS A 265 -15.98 -3.24 -2.35
N PRO A 266 -15.84 -2.59 -3.52
CA PRO A 266 -16.81 -1.60 -3.99
C PRO A 266 -18.20 -2.18 -4.25
N ASP A 267 -18.29 -3.44 -4.69
CA ASP A 267 -19.56 -4.08 -5.08
C ASP A 267 -20.32 -4.71 -3.91
N THR A 268 -19.96 -4.38 -2.66
CA THR A 268 -20.64 -4.94 -1.49
C THR A 268 -22.01 -4.32 -1.36
N LYS A 269 -23.06 -5.14 -1.53
CA LYS A 269 -24.44 -4.69 -1.33
C LYS A 269 -24.64 -4.21 0.10
N LYS A 270 -25.14 -2.99 0.23
CA LYS A 270 -25.47 -2.38 1.52
C LYS A 270 -26.81 -2.92 2.00
N ASP A 271 -26.83 -3.48 3.21
CA ASP A 271 -28.08 -3.83 3.89
C ASP A 271 -28.82 -2.58 4.37
N ARG A 272 -30.16 -2.64 4.38
CA ARG A 272 -30.99 -1.50 4.78
C ARG A 272 -30.70 -1.14 6.24
N GLY A 273 -30.30 0.12 6.47
CA GLY A 273 -29.97 0.63 7.81
C GLY A 273 -28.52 0.38 8.26
N ALA A 274 -27.73 -0.39 7.51
CA ALA A 274 -26.30 -0.52 7.79
C ALA A 274 -25.53 0.74 7.37
N ASP A 275 -24.42 1.02 8.05
CA ASP A 275 -23.45 1.99 7.53
C ASP A 275 -22.69 1.41 6.34
N THR A 276 -22.25 2.29 5.45
CA THR A 276 -21.36 1.93 4.34
C THR A 276 -19.99 1.52 4.84
N ALA A 277 -19.26 0.75 4.02
CA ALA A 277 -17.96 0.19 4.39
C ALA A 277 -16.94 1.28 4.76
N MET A 278 -16.85 2.38 4.00
CA MET A 278 -15.89 3.45 4.32
C MET A 278 -16.29 4.19 5.59
N LYS A 279 -17.54 4.65 5.69
CA LYS A 279 -18.06 5.30 6.90
C LYS A 279 -17.82 4.46 8.15
N SER A 280 -18.11 3.15 8.09
CA SER A 280 -17.90 2.22 9.20
C SER A 280 -16.41 2.08 9.54
N TRP A 281 -15.55 1.90 8.54
CA TRP A 281 -14.10 1.82 8.74
C TRP A 281 -13.55 3.08 9.41
N ILE A 282 -13.93 4.27 8.92
CA ILE A 282 -13.47 5.55 9.48
C ILE A 282 -13.98 5.70 10.92
N ASN A 283 -15.21 5.29 11.22
CA ASN A 283 -15.73 5.33 12.59
C ASN A 283 -14.92 4.46 13.55
N VAL A 284 -14.52 3.25 13.12
CA VAL A 284 -13.63 2.38 13.91
C VAL A 284 -12.24 3.02 14.05
N ALA A 285 -11.69 3.60 12.98
CA ALA A 285 -10.41 4.29 13.02
C ALA A 285 -10.43 5.49 13.97
N ARG A 286 -11.53 6.26 14.02
CA ARG A 286 -11.73 7.38 14.95
C ARG A 286 -11.69 6.94 16.40
N LYS A 287 -12.32 5.81 16.74
CA LYS A 287 -12.29 5.28 18.12
C LYS A 287 -10.89 4.80 18.53
N ASN A 288 -10.08 4.37 17.55
CA ASN A 288 -8.77 3.76 17.76
C ASN A 288 -7.60 4.64 17.27
N TYR A 289 -7.82 5.95 17.05
CA TYR A 289 -6.86 6.81 16.35
C TYR A 289 -5.49 6.85 17.04
N LYS A 290 -5.44 6.85 18.38
CA LYS A 290 -4.18 6.82 19.16
C LYS A 290 -3.38 5.53 18.94
N PHE A 291 -4.05 4.40 18.75
CA PHE A 291 -3.39 3.12 18.50
C PHE A 291 -2.72 3.11 17.14
N TYR A 292 -3.43 3.60 16.11
CA TYR A 292 -2.94 3.68 14.73
C TYR A 292 -2.09 4.92 14.43
N GLY A 293 -1.95 5.85 15.38
CA GLY A 293 -1.22 7.10 15.18
C GLY A 293 -1.89 8.05 14.18
N TYR A 294 -3.22 8.00 14.04
CA TYR A 294 -3.97 8.86 13.14
C TYR A 294 -4.28 10.22 13.77
N ASP A 295 -4.50 11.21 12.90
CA ASP A 295 -5.04 12.51 13.29
C ASP A 295 -6.57 12.46 13.42
N ILE A 296 -7.08 12.66 14.63
CA ILE A 296 -8.52 12.60 14.90
C ILE A 296 -9.31 13.66 14.14
N LYS A 297 -8.78 14.87 13.95
CA LYS A 297 -9.50 15.95 13.24
C LYS A 297 -9.64 15.65 11.76
N MET A 298 -8.60 15.06 11.17
CA MET A 298 -8.64 14.55 9.79
C MET A 298 -9.68 13.44 9.66
N LEU A 299 -9.70 12.47 10.57
CA LEU A 299 -10.68 11.39 10.55
C LEU A 299 -12.12 11.87 10.75
N ASP A 300 -12.35 12.88 11.60
CA ASP A 300 -13.66 13.50 11.78
C ASP A 300 -14.16 14.16 10.49
N GLU A 301 -13.29 14.88 9.77
CA GLU A 301 -13.64 15.49 8.48
C GLU A 301 -13.93 14.41 7.41
N LEU A 302 -13.08 13.39 7.30
CA LEU A 302 -13.30 12.28 6.36
C LEU A 302 -14.59 11.50 6.67
N TYR A 303 -14.91 11.30 7.95
CA TYR A 303 -16.18 10.66 8.36
C TYR A 303 -17.38 11.48 7.91
N ASN A 304 -17.34 12.81 8.08
CA ASN A 304 -18.42 13.69 7.64
C ASN A 304 -18.56 13.68 6.10
N ILE A 305 -17.44 13.68 5.37
CA ILE A 305 -17.45 13.51 3.91
C ILE A 305 -18.13 12.19 3.51
N ALA A 306 -17.75 11.08 4.15
CA ALA A 306 -18.33 9.77 3.87
C ALA A 306 -19.83 9.71 4.21
N ALA A 307 -20.24 10.29 5.33
CA ALA A 307 -21.62 10.31 5.79
C ALA A 307 -22.53 11.13 4.85
N ASP A 308 -22.10 12.34 4.46
CA ASP A 308 -22.89 13.24 3.61
C ASP A 308 -23.08 12.69 2.20
N ASN A 309 -22.12 11.90 1.70
CA ASN A 309 -22.17 11.35 0.36
C ASN A 309 -22.59 9.87 0.31
N GLY A 310 -22.86 9.24 1.45
CA GLY A 310 -23.25 7.83 1.55
C GLY A 310 -22.16 6.85 1.09
N TRP A 311 -20.91 7.06 1.49
CA TRP A 311 -19.73 6.27 1.09
C TRP A 311 -19.19 5.32 2.15
#